data_AF-S0JLU3-F1
#
_entry.id   AF-S0JLU3-F1
#
_cell.length_a   1.000
_cell.length_b   1.000
_cell.length_c   1.000
_cell.angle_alpha   90.00
_cell.angle_beta   90.00
_cell.angle_gamma   90.00
#
_symmetry.space_group_name_H-M   'P 1'
#
loop_
_entity.id
_entity.type
_entity.pdbx_description
1 polymer ?
#
loop_
_entity_poly.entity_id
_entity_poly.type
_entity_poly.pdbx_seq_one_letter_code
_entity_poly.pdbx_strand_id
1 'polypeptide(L)'
;MAVGNMLRVLKGNQETLISPANKDEYLKKGYSVIDEDGTVLEKGTKTKHAVEEELKAANKRIAELEAELRGYKESDSAKSEAAEKGKDSGQKKGGSKLTGE
;
A
#
# COMPACT_ATOMS: atom_id res chain seq x y z
N MET A 1 4.22 -38.43 -22.18
CA MET A 1 3.87 -37.96 -20.82
C MET A 1 2.51 -37.32 -20.92
N ALA A 2 1.47 -37.90 -20.31
CA ALA A 2 0.14 -37.30 -20.32
C ALA A 2 0.19 -36.05 -19.43
N VAL A 3 0.22 -34.87 -20.05
CA VAL A 3 -0.15 -33.62 -19.38
C VAL A 3 -1.61 -33.79 -18.96
N GLY A 4 -1.85 -34.23 -17.72
CA GLY A 4 -3.20 -34.38 -17.21
C GLY A 4 -3.93 -33.05 -17.40
N ASN A 5 -5.06 -33.06 -18.13
CA ASN A 5 -5.85 -31.91 -18.57
C ASN A 5 -5.76 -30.72 -17.59
N MET A 6 -4.84 -29.77 -17.81
CA MET A 6 -4.72 -28.58 -16.96
C MET A 6 -5.69 -27.50 -17.46
N LEU A 7 -6.29 -26.76 -16.55
CA LEU A 7 -7.15 -25.61 -16.88
C LEU A 7 -6.35 -24.32 -16.80
N ARG A 8 -6.51 -23.44 -17.79
CA ARG A 8 -6.00 -22.07 -17.74
C ARG A 8 -7.00 -21.23 -16.96
N VAL A 9 -6.53 -20.50 -15.96
CA VAL A 9 -7.36 -19.58 -15.18
C VAL A 9 -6.74 -18.20 -15.11
N LEU A 10 -7.59 -17.18 -15.12
CA LEU A 10 -7.23 -15.77 -15.17
C LEU A 10 -7.83 -15.00 -14.00
N LYS A 11 -7.02 -14.18 -13.33
CA LYS A 11 -7.49 -13.17 -12.36
C LYS A 11 -6.78 -11.85 -12.62
N GLY A 12 -7.53 -10.85 -13.09
CA GLY A 12 -6.93 -9.62 -13.60
C GLY A 12 -6.04 -9.94 -14.80
N ASN A 13 -4.74 -9.62 -14.69
CA ASN A 13 -3.74 -9.90 -15.73
C ASN A 13 -2.85 -11.11 -15.39
N GLN A 14 -3.20 -11.90 -14.38
CA GLN A 14 -2.43 -13.08 -13.97
C GLN A 14 -3.11 -14.36 -14.45
N GLU A 15 -2.43 -15.06 -15.37
CA GLU A 15 -2.79 -16.40 -15.82
C GLU A 15 -2.03 -17.48 -15.03
N THR A 16 -2.70 -18.58 -14.71
CA THR A 16 -2.09 -19.74 -14.09
C THR A 16 -2.70 -21.03 -14.60
N LEU A 17 -1.92 -22.11 -14.63
CA LEU A 17 -2.40 -23.45 -14.95
C LEU A 17 -2.72 -24.20 -13.66
N ILE A 18 -3.93 -24.76 -13.58
CA ILE A 18 -4.38 -25.54 -12.42
C ILE A 18 -4.87 -26.93 -12.82
N SER A 19 -4.81 -27.86 -11.88
CA SER A 19 -5.52 -29.13 -12.03
C SER A 19 -7.04 -28.91 -11.96
N PRO A 20 -7.86 -29.67 -12.72
CA PRO A 20 -9.32 -29.55 -12.68
C PRO A 20 -9.92 -29.78 -11.29
N ALA A 21 -9.25 -30.60 -10.46
CA ALA A 21 -9.63 -30.83 -9.06
C ALA A 21 -9.66 -29.56 -8.21
N ASN A 22 -8.92 -28.51 -8.61
CA ASN A 22 -8.84 -27.25 -7.88
C ASN A 22 -9.74 -26.15 -8.48
N LYS A 23 -10.50 -26.45 -9.55
CA LYS A 23 -11.30 -25.46 -10.29
C LYS A 23 -12.21 -24.66 -9.38
N ASP A 24 -13.02 -25.33 -8.56
CA ASP A 24 -13.98 -24.71 -7.65
C ASP A 24 -13.33 -23.78 -6.62
N GLU A 25 -12.15 -24.15 -6.12
CA GLU A 25 -11.41 -23.30 -5.18
C GLU A 25 -10.95 -22.00 -5.84
N TYR A 26 -10.43 -22.10 -7.07
CA TYR A 26 -9.95 -20.95 -7.83
C TYR A 26 -11.11 -20.03 -8.26
N LEU A 27 -12.24 -20.59 -8.67
CA LEU A 27 -13.46 -19.83 -8.97
C LEU A 27 -13.94 -19.03 -7.75
N LYS A 28 -13.95 -19.64 -6.55
CA LYS A 28 -14.28 -18.95 -5.29
C LYS A 28 -13.29 -17.86 -4.92
N LYS A 29 -12.02 -18.00 -5.29
CA LYS A 29 -10.97 -16.97 -5.13
C LYS A 29 -11.06 -15.85 -6.17
N GLY A 30 -11.99 -15.95 -7.12
CA GLY A 30 -12.26 -14.97 -8.16
C GLY A 30 -11.44 -15.17 -9.45
N TYR A 31 -10.84 -16.33 -9.66
CA TYR A 31 -10.20 -16.68 -10.93
C TYR A 31 -11.25 -17.20 -11.90
N SER A 32 -11.18 -16.79 -13.16
CA SER A 32 -12.06 -17.29 -14.23
C SER A 32 -11.32 -18.31 -15.09
N VAL A 33 -11.99 -19.39 -15.47
CA VAL A 33 -11.43 -20.36 -16.43
C VAL A 33 -11.48 -19.76 -17.82
N ILE A 34 -10.37 -19.85 -18.55
CA ILE A 34 -10.21 -19.34 -19.90
C ILE A 34 -9.78 -20.44 -20.86
N ASP A 35 -10.10 -20.25 -22.13
CA ASP A 35 -9.65 -21.10 -23.23
C ASP A 35 -8.26 -20.67 -23.74
N GLU A 36 -7.73 -21.37 -24.75
CA GLU A 36 -6.40 -21.12 -25.30
C GLU A 36 -6.22 -19.72 -25.90
N ASP A 37 -7.28 -19.18 -26.50
CA ASP A 37 -7.35 -17.84 -27.07
C ASP A 37 -7.67 -16.74 -26.03
N GLY A 38 -7.88 -17.12 -24.77
CA GLY A 38 -8.21 -16.20 -23.69
C GLY A 38 -9.69 -15.93 -23.48
N THR A 39 -10.58 -16.56 -24.27
CA THR A 39 -12.03 -16.50 -24.05
C THR A 39 -12.40 -17.05 -22.67
N VAL A 40 -13.22 -16.33 -21.92
CA VAL A 40 -13.69 -16.77 -20.59
C VAL A 40 -14.75 -17.86 -20.74
N LEU A 41 -14.43 -19.07 -20.27
CA LEU A 41 -15.32 -20.22 -20.25
C LEU A 41 -16.20 -20.26 -19.00
N GLU A 42 -15.62 -19.94 -17.83
CA GLU A 42 -16.34 -19.97 -16.55
C GLU A 42 -15.87 -18.83 -15.63
N LYS A 43 -16.80 -17.98 -15.16
CA LYS A 43 -16.45 -16.80 -14.39
C LYS A 43 -16.33 -17.10 -12.90
N GLY A 44 -15.15 -16.86 -12.33
CA GLY A 44 -14.95 -16.90 -10.88
C GLY A 44 -15.59 -15.69 -10.22
N THR A 45 -16.39 -15.93 -9.19
CA THR A 45 -17.01 -14.86 -8.40
C THR A 45 -16.67 -15.09 -6.93
N LYS A 46 -16.05 -14.08 -6.30
CA LYS A 46 -15.85 -14.09 -4.86
C LYS A 46 -17.20 -14.02 -4.16
N THR A 47 -17.37 -14.75 -3.06
CA THR A 47 -18.55 -14.61 -2.24
C THR A 47 -18.59 -13.21 -1.63
N LYS A 48 -19.79 -12.65 -1.43
CA LYS A 48 -19.96 -11.33 -0.80
C LYS A 48 -19.19 -11.23 0.52
N HIS A 49 -19.24 -12.28 1.33
CA HIS A 49 -18.54 -12.37 2.61
C HIS A 49 -17.01 -12.27 2.45
N ALA A 50 -16.42 -12.95 1.47
CA ALA A 50 -14.98 -12.85 1.21
C ALA A 50 -14.56 -11.43 0.81
N VAL A 51 -15.39 -10.75 0.01
CA VAL A 51 -15.18 -9.35 -0.38
C VAL A 51 -15.29 -8.41 0.83
N GLU A 52 -16.25 -8.63 1.71
CA GLU A 52 -16.44 -7.83 2.94
C GLU A 52 -15.25 -7.97 3.90
N GLU A 53 -14.71 -9.19 4.07
CA GLU A 53 -13.53 -9.43 4.90
C GLU A 53 -12.27 -8.77 4.32
N GLU A 54 -12.04 -8.88 3.00
CA GLU A 54 -10.93 -8.19 2.33
C GLU A 54 -11.07 -6.67 2.45
N LEU A 55 -12.29 -6.13 2.34
CA LEU A 55 -12.55 -4.70 2.51
C LEU A 55 -12.22 -4.23 3.94
N LYS A 56 -12.63 -5.01 4.95
CA LYS A 56 -12.33 -4.71 6.35
C LYS A 56 -10.83 -4.74 6.64
N ALA A 57 -10.12 -5.73 6.12
CA ALA A 57 -8.67 -5.83 6.25
C ALA A 57 -7.95 -4.66 5.55
N ALA A 58 -8.39 -4.30 4.34
CA ALA A 58 -7.84 -3.16 3.61
C ALA A 58 -8.06 -1.83 4.36
N ASN A 59 -9.27 -1.59 4.87
CA ASN A 59 -9.58 -0.39 5.65
C ASN A 59 -8.74 -0.28 6.92
N LYS A 60 -8.52 -1.41 7.62
CA LYS A 60 -7.62 -1.45 8.78
C LYS A 60 -6.21 -1.04 8.38
N ARG A 61 -5.68 -1.59 7.28
CA ARG A 61 -4.33 -1.27 6.80
C ARG A 61 -4.19 0.19 6.40
N ILE A 62 -5.22 0.77 5.78
CA ILE A 62 -5.27 2.21 5.46
C ILE A 62 -5.17 3.04 6.74
N ALA A 63 -5.98 2.73 7.76
CA ALA A 63 -5.95 3.47 9.02
C ALA A 63 -4.58 3.39 9.72
N GLU A 64 -3.92 2.23 9.69
CA GLU A 64 -2.56 2.06 10.22
C GLU A 64 -1.54 2.93 9.47
N LEU A 65 -1.60 2.94 8.14
CA LEU A 65 -0.71 3.76 7.30
C LEU A 65 -0.97 5.26 7.48
N GLU A 66 -2.23 5.67 7.62
CA GLU A 66 -2.59 7.07 7.89
C GLU A 66 -2.12 7.56 9.26
N ALA A 67 -2.11 6.68 10.27
CA ALA A 67 -1.56 6.99 11.59
C ALA A 67 -0.03 7.14 11.53
N GLU A 68 0.66 6.24 10.83
CA GLU A 68 2.10 6.30 10.62
C GLU A 68 2.50 7.59 9.88
N LEU A 69 1.79 7.94 8.80
CA LEU A 69 2.02 9.19 8.06
C LEU A 69 1.79 10.44 8.92
N ARG A 70 0.81 10.44 9.84
CA ARG A 70 0.62 11.54 10.79
C ARG A 70 1.80 11.67 11.75
N GLY A 71 2.30 10.55 12.28
CA GLY A 71 3.49 10.53 13.13
C GLY A 71 4.72 11.12 12.45
N TYR A 72 4.93 10.83 11.16
CA TYR A 72 6.00 11.46 10.39
C TYR A 72 5.81 12.97 10.20
N LYS A 73 4.59 13.43 9.89
CA LYS A 73 4.31 14.87 9.75
C LYS A 73 4.53 15.66 11.04
N GLU A 74 4.13 15.11 12.18
CA GLU A 74 4.37 15.73 13.50
C GLU A 74 5.86 15.76 13.88
N SER A 75 6.62 14.73 13.49
CA SER A 75 8.06 14.66 13.72
C SER A 75 8.85 15.67 12.88
N ASP A 76 8.39 15.94 11.64
CA ASP A 76 8.96 16.96 10.77
C ASP A 76 8.64 18.39 11.28
N SER A 77 7.40 18.64 11.72
CA SER A 77 7.02 19.93 12.30
C SER A 77 7.74 20.24 13.62
N ALA A 78 7.93 19.24 14.48
CA ALA A 78 8.69 19.39 15.73
C ALA A 78 10.17 19.72 15.49
N LYS A 79 10.75 19.26 14.37
CA LYS A 79 12.14 19.56 13.98
C LYS A 79 12.27 20.95 13.38
N SER A 80 11.24 21.47 12.72
CA SER A 80 11.19 22.86 12.23
C SER A 80 10.97 23.91 13.33
N GLU A 81 10.12 23.63 14.34
CA GLU A 81 9.88 24.58 15.43
C GLU A 81 11.08 24.72 16.41
N ALA A 82 11.88 23.67 16.58
CA ALA A 82 13.11 23.73 17.38
C ALA A 82 14.21 24.59 16.73
N ALA A 83 14.18 24.78 15.41
CA ALA A 83 15.15 25.61 14.70
C ALA A 83 14.82 27.11 14.75
N GLU A 84 13.55 27.48 14.93
CA GLU A 84 13.12 28.89 14.95
C GLU A 84 13.27 29.55 16.33
N LYS A 85 13.11 28.80 17.44
CA LYS A 85 13.24 29.34 18.81
C LYS A 85 14.69 29.62 19.27
N GLY A 86 15.70 29.33 18.44
CA GLY A 86 17.12 29.53 18.77
C GLY A 86 17.70 30.90 18.39
N LYS A 87 16.92 31.83 17.80
CA LYS A 87 17.43 33.10 17.26
C LYS A 87 16.99 34.39 17.97
N ASP A 88 16.39 34.31 19.15
CA ASP A 88 16.05 35.52 19.92
C ASP A 88 16.47 35.41 21.39
N SER A 89 17.77 35.54 21.66
CA SER A 89 18.23 36.06 22.96
C SER A 89 19.69 36.54 22.93
N GLY A 90 19.84 37.87 22.82
CA GLY A 90 20.86 38.61 23.58
C GLY A 90 22.18 38.92 22.88
N GLN A 91 22.40 40.19 22.54
CA GLN A 91 23.21 41.07 23.38
C GLN A 91 23.21 42.53 22.89
N LYS A 92 22.92 43.42 23.83
CA LYS A 92 23.01 44.87 23.71
C LYS A 92 24.37 45.32 24.29
N LYS A 93 25.05 46.21 23.55
CA LYS A 93 26.09 47.20 23.95
C LYS A 93 27.50 46.74 24.35
N GLY A 94 28.49 47.29 23.66
CA GLY A 94 29.86 47.51 24.13
C GLY A 94 30.61 48.44 23.17
N GLY A 95 30.97 49.65 23.63
CA GLY A 95 31.55 50.69 22.79
C GLY A 95 32.99 50.44 22.36
N SER A 96 33.39 51.05 21.25
CA SER A 96 34.80 51.24 20.90
C SER A 96 35.04 52.73 20.70
N LYS A 97 35.70 53.32 21.69
CA LYS A 97 36.34 54.63 21.64
C LYS A 97 37.68 54.40 20.93
N LEU A 98 37.80 54.83 19.67
CA LEU A 98 39.07 54.90 18.95
C LEU A 98 39.51 56.36 18.94
N THR A 99 40.54 56.65 19.72
CA THR A 99 41.36 57.86 19.64
C THR A 99 42.56 57.57 18.75
N GLY A 100 42.88 58.51 17.85
CA GLY A 100 44.04 58.53 16.94
C GLY A 100 43.55 59.08 15.60
N GLU A 101 43.97 60.22 15.09
CA GLU A 101 45.15 61.07 15.32
C GLU A 101 44.76 62.55 15.04
#